data_AF-A0A9X2TDN2-F1
#
_entry.id   AF-A0A9X2TDN2-F1
#
_cell.length_a   1.000
_cell.length_b   1.000
_cell.length_c   1.000
_cell.angle_alpha   90.00
_cell.angle_beta   90.00
_cell.angle_gamma   90.00
#
_symmetry.space_group_name_H-M   'P 1'
#
loop_
_entity.id
_entity.type
_entity.pdbx_description
1 polymer ?
#
loop_
_entity_poly.entity_id
_entity_poly.type
_entity_poly.pdbx_seq_one_letter_code
_entity_poly.pdbx_strand_id
1 'polypeptide(L)'
;MTLIITHALPETGSEFHKQTLYHVPEDTAHQIANDFESFANASTPEATEEAVPCTTYEYALSDSSSETADRTDGDAQDQQARGKANDTPPQPEGFVTVDFRSVVAVQGYDDLS
;
A
#
# COMPACT_ATOMS: atom_id res chain seq x y z
N MET A 1 1.09 -7.99 0.65
CA MET A 1 -0.27 -8.34 1.11
C MET A 1 -1.32 -7.61 0.29
N THR A 2 -2.58 -7.99 0.45
CA THR A 2 -3.74 -7.27 -0.08
C THR A 2 -4.45 -6.52 1.05
N LEU A 3 -4.70 -5.23 0.88
CA LEU A 3 -5.45 -4.39 1.84
C LEU A 3 -6.78 -3.96 1.23
N ILE A 4 -7.89 -4.12 1.95
CA ILE A 4 -9.21 -3.64 1.56
C ILE A 4 -9.63 -2.53 2.51
N ILE A 5 -9.84 -1.33 1.98
CA ILE A 5 -10.37 -0.17 2.71
C ILE A 5 -11.83 0.03 2.28
N THR A 6 -12.75 0.03 3.24
CA THR A 6 -14.17 0.24 2.98
C THR A 6 -14.58 1.64 3.41
N HIS A 7 -15.17 2.39 2.50
CA HIS A 7 -15.65 3.76 2.71
C HIS A 7 -17.17 3.82 2.73
N ALA A 8 -17.74 4.63 3.63
CA ALA A 8 -19.11 5.11 3.53
C ALA A 8 -19.17 6.25 2.51
N LEU A 9 -20.01 6.11 1.48
CA LEU A 9 -20.25 7.19 0.53
C LEU A 9 -21.24 8.20 1.12
N PRO A 10 -20.87 9.49 1.26
CA PRO A 10 -21.74 10.48 1.88
C PRO A 10 -22.99 10.80 1.03
N GLU A 11 -22.97 10.55 -0.29
CA GLU A 11 -24.04 11.02 -1.19
C GLU A 11 -25.12 9.97 -1.55
N THR A 12 -24.85 8.66 -1.43
CA THR A 12 -25.81 7.61 -1.84
C THR A 12 -26.48 6.87 -0.67
N GLY A 13 -26.14 7.22 0.57
CA GLY A 13 -26.91 6.91 1.79
C GLY A 13 -27.07 5.44 2.16
N SER A 14 -26.50 4.50 1.40
CA SER A 14 -26.66 3.06 1.68
C SER A 14 -25.59 2.14 1.07
N GLU A 15 -24.68 2.67 0.24
CA GLU A 15 -23.65 1.85 -0.43
C GLU A 15 -22.26 2.13 0.14
N PHE A 16 -21.53 1.04 0.40
CA PHE A 16 -20.13 1.08 0.78
C PHE A 16 -19.25 0.93 -0.45
N HIS A 17 -18.23 1.78 -0.58
CA HIS A 17 -17.20 1.65 -1.61
C HIS A 17 -16.01 0.87 -1.06
N LYS A 18 -15.57 -0.18 -1.76
CA LYS A 18 -14.38 -0.95 -1.39
C LYS A 18 -13.22 -0.58 -2.31
N GLN A 19 -12.13 -0.10 -1.72
CA GLN A 19 -10.85 0.11 -2.38
C GLN A 19 -9.92 -1.05 -2.04
N THR A 20 -9.47 -1.80 -3.05
CA THR A 20 -8.50 -2.88 -2.88
C THR A 20 -7.11 -2.41 -3.32
N LEU A 21 -6.12 -2.54 -2.44
CA LEU A 21 -4.72 -2.26 -2.69
C LEU A 21 -3.94 -3.57 -2.70
N TYR A 22 -3.18 -3.80 -3.76
CA TYR A 22 -2.33 -4.99 -3.89
C TYR A 22 -0.88 -4.66 -3.59
N HIS A 23 -0.11 -5.68 -3.22
CA HIS A 23 1.33 -5.58 -2.94
C HIS A 23 1.68 -4.49 -1.91
N VAL A 24 0.78 -4.24 -0.96
CA VAL A 24 1.06 -3.33 0.16
C VAL A 24 2.10 -4.00 1.07
N PRO A 25 3.16 -3.28 1.48
CA PRO A 25 4.08 -3.77 2.51
C PRO A 25 3.37 -3.97 3.85
N GLU A 26 3.77 -5.00 4.60
CA GLU A 26 3.19 -5.36 5.90
C GLU A 26 3.19 -4.19 6.88
N ASP A 27 4.33 -3.52 7.01
CA ASP A 27 4.48 -2.37 7.89
C ASP A 27 3.51 -1.23 7.51
N THR A 28 3.33 -0.97 6.22
CA THR A 28 2.40 0.08 5.74
C THR A 28 0.95 -0.28 6.04
N ALA A 29 0.55 -1.54 5.83
CA ALA A 29 -0.81 -1.96 6.15
C ALA A 29 -1.10 -1.90 7.65
N HIS A 30 -0.15 -2.33 8.48
CA HIS A 30 -0.25 -2.18 9.93
C HIS A 30 -0.35 -0.72 10.35
N GLN A 31 0.42 0.17 9.73
CA GLN A 31 0.33 1.60 9.99
C GLN A 31 -1.07 2.15 9.67
N ILE A 32 -1.61 1.84 8.49
CA ILE A 32 -2.96 2.27 8.09
C ILE A 32 -4.03 1.76 9.08
N ALA A 33 -3.92 0.50 9.52
CA ALA A 33 -4.86 -0.08 10.47
C ALA A 33 -4.77 0.59 11.85
N ASN A 34 -3.55 0.80 12.36
CA ASN A 34 -3.33 1.46 13.66
C ASN A 34 -3.81 2.91 13.65
N ASP A 35 -3.59 3.64 12.57
CA ASP A 35 -4.04 5.03 12.44
C ASP A 35 -5.57 5.11 12.35
N PHE A 36 -6.22 4.16 11.67
CA PHE A 36 -7.68 4.04 11.67
C PHE A 36 -8.25 3.76 13.07
N GLU A 37 -7.67 2.81 13.81
CA GLU A 37 -8.10 2.50 15.19
C GLU A 37 -7.89 3.70 16.12
N SER A 38 -6.74 4.37 16.00
CA SER A 38 -6.43 5.58 16.76
C SER A 38 -7.44 6.69 16.49
N PHE A 39 -7.77 6.92 15.21
CA PHE A 39 -8.82 7.88 14.83
C PHE A 39 -10.19 7.51 15.36
N ALA A 40 -10.58 6.23 15.26
CA ALA A 40 -11.87 5.74 15.76
C ALA A 40 -11.99 5.91 17.28
N ASN A 41 -10.91 5.63 18.03
CA ASN A 41 -10.85 5.81 19.48
C ASN A 41 -10.87 7.29 19.87
N ALA A 42 -10.13 8.13 19.16
CA ALA A 42 -10.09 9.57 19.40
C ALA A 42 -11.39 10.30 19.00
N SER A 43 -12.20 9.69 18.13
CA SER A 43 -13.54 10.20 17.78
C SER A 43 -14.59 9.90 18.86
N THR A 44 -14.22 9.21 19.95
CA THR A 44 -15.13 8.98 21.09
C THR A 44 -15.19 10.21 22.02
N PRO A 45 -16.33 10.47 22.67
CA PRO A 45 -16.55 11.69 23.47
C PRO A 45 -15.57 11.90 24.64
N GLU A 46 -14.83 10.86 25.04
CA GLU A 46 -13.89 10.90 26.17
C GLU A 46 -12.44 11.16 25.75
N ALA A 47 -12.15 11.22 24.45
CA ALA A 47 -10.81 11.47 23.95
C ALA A 47 -10.44 12.96 24.01
N THR A 48 -9.21 13.23 24.46
CA THR A 48 -8.66 14.58 24.64
C THR A 48 -7.67 14.97 23.54
N GLU A 49 -7.48 14.11 22.53
CA GLU A 49 -6.49 14.30 21.47
C GLU A 49 -7.16 14.64 20.13
N GLU A 50 -6.59 15.61 19.41
CA GLU A 50 -6.98 15.93 18.03
C GLU A 50 -6.48 14.82 17.10
N ALA A 51 -7.39 14.02 16.55
CA ALA A 51 -7.04 13.01 15.57
C ALA A 51 -6.85 13.63 14.18
N VAL A 52 -5.80 13.20 13.47
CA VAL A 52 -5.59 13.59 12.08
C VAL A 52 -6.57 12.79 11.20
N PRO A 53 -7.52 13.45 10.52
CA PRO A 53 -8.55 12.74 9.76
C PRO A 53 -8.06 12.24 8.41
N CYS A 54 -6.98 12.81 7.87
CA CYS A 54 -6.47 12.48 6.54
C CYS A 54 -4.96 12.19 6.59
N THR A 55 -4.55 11.02 6.13
CA THR A 55 -3.14 10.61 6.08
C THR A 55 -2.78 10.08 4.70
N THR A 56 -1.59 10.42 4.23
CA THR A 56 -1.00 9.86 3.00
C THR A 56 0.12 8.89 3.39
N TYR A 57 0.09 7.72 2.77
CA TYR A 57 1.10 6.68 2.91
C TYR A 57 1.79 6.49 1.57
N GLU A 58 3.11 6.64 1.57
CA GLU A 58 3.98 6.34 0.43
C GLU A 58 4.80 5.11 0.79
N TYR A 59 4.92 4.17 -0.13
CA TYR A 59 5.59 2.90 0.14
C TYR A 59 6.23 2.32 -1.12
N ALA A 60 7.37 1.67 -0.96
CA ALA A 60 7.99 0.92 -2.04
C ALA A 60 7.13 -0.31 -2.38
N LEU A 61 6.85 -0.51 -3.66
CA LEU A 61 6.27 -1.75 -4.14
C LEU A 61 7.41 -2.77 -4.26
N SER A 62 7.30 -3.88 -3.54
CA SER A 62 8.24 -4.97 -3.70
C SER A 62 8.13 -5.50 -5.13
N ASP A 63 9.22 -5.42 -5.88
CA ASP A 63 9.36 -6.13 -7.16
C ASP A 63 9.29 -7.63 -6.88
N SER A 64 8.11 -8.25 -7.03
CA SER A 64 7.97 -9.71 -7.10
C SER A 64 8.52 -10.26 -8.42
N SER A 65 9.65 -9.73 -8.91
CA SER A 65 10.40 -10.27 -10.04
C SER A 65 11.57 -11.12 -9.53
N SER A 66 11.24 -12.20 -8.81
CA SER A 66 12.12 -13.37 -8.69
C SER A 66 11.45 -14.58 -9.35
N GLU A 67 10.92 -14.39 -10.55
CA GLU A 67 11.01 -15.44 -11.54
C GLU A 67 12.29 -15.17 -12.34
N THR A 68 13.41 -15.68 -11.84
CA THR A 68 14.53 -16.00 -12.74
C THR A 68 13.98 -16.97 -13.76
N ALA A 69 13.49 -16.44 -14.88
CA ALA A 69 13.28 -17.22 -16.08
C ALA A 69 14.65 -17.79 -16.44
N ASP A 70 14.86 -19.05 -16.05
CA ASP A 70 15.91 -19.92 -16.53
C ASP A 70 15.71 -20.07 -18.04
N ARG A 71 16.17 -19.07 -18.80
CA ARG A 71 16.40 -19.16 -20.23
C ARG A 71 17.84 -19.56 -20.40
N THR A 72 18.07 -20.85 -20.23
CA THR A 72 19.25 -21.51 -20.77
C THR A 72 19.21 -21.42 -22.31
N ASP A 73 20.35 -20.95 -22.83
CA ASP A 73 20.92 -21.08 -24.18
C ASP A 73 20.49 -20.18 -25.35
N GLY A 74 21.45 -19.37 -25.79
CA GLY A 74 21.47 -18.70 -27.09
C GLY A 74 22.54 -17.61 -27.22
N ASP A 75 23.79 -18.01 -27.45
CA ASP A 75 24.98 -17.20 -27.80
C ASP A 75 24.72 -15.88 -28.57
N ALA A 76 25.26 -14.78 -28.05
CA ALA A 76 25.91 -13.73 -28.86
C ALA A 76 26.82 -12.86 -27.97
N GLN A 77 28.14 -13.07 -28.08
CA GLN A 77 29.16 -12.14 -27.62
C GLN A 77 29.13 -10.87 -28.50
N ASP A 78 29.09 -9.68 -27.91
CA ASP A 78 30.04 -8.62 -28.25
C ASP A 78 30.23 -7.60 -27.12
N GLN A 79 31.40 -6.99 -27.07
CA GLN A 79 32.02 -6.39 -25.89
C GLN A 79 31.72 -4.90 -25.67
N GLN A 80 31.79 -4.52 -24.38
CA GLN A 80 32.28 -3.24 -23.84
C GLN A 80 31.52 -1.93 -24.12
N ALA A 81 30.87 -1.43 -23.07
CA ALA A 81 31.10 -0.07 -22.59
C ALA A 81 31.06 -0.04 -21.06
N ARG A 82 32.20 0.30 -20.45
CA ARG A 82 32.30 0.59 -19.02
C ARG A 82 31.55 1.89 -18.71
N GLY A 83 30.47 1.76 -17.95
CA GLY A 83 29.90 2.83 -17.15
C GLY A 83 29.22 2.19 -15.95
N LYS A 84 29.89 2.14 -14.79
CA LYS A 84 29.18 1.92 -13.53
C LYS A 84 28.40 3.19 -13.22
N ALA A 85 27.29 3.38 -13.91
CA ALA A 85 26.22 4.17 -13.34
C ALA A 85 25.63 3.29 -12.25
N ASN A 86 25.67 3.76 -10.99
CA ASN A 86 24.77 3.25 -9.96
C ASN A 86 23.35 3.75 -10.29
N ASP A 87 22.88 3.46 -11.50
CA ASP A 87 21.51 3.72 -11.93
C ASP A 87 20.72 2.51 -11.47
N THR A 88 20.54 2.40 -10.15
CA THR A 88 19.42 1.62 -9.64
C THR A 88 18.18 2.29 -10.23
N PRO A 89 17.39 1.60 -11.06
CA PRO A 89 16.13 2.16 -11.54
C PRO A 89 15.31 2.62 -10.33
N PRO A 90 14.57 3.74 -10.42
CA PRO A 90 13.65 4.12 -9.35
C PRO A 90 12.74 2.92 -9.08
N GLN A 91 12.73 2.46 -7.82
CA GLN A 91 11.87 1.34 -7.45
C GLN A 91 10.42 1.77 -7.66
N PRO A 92 9.53 0.85 -8.07
CA PRO A 92 8.12 1.19 -8.19
C PRO A 92 7.59 1.64 -6.81
N GLU A 93 6.92 2.78 -6.77
CA GLU A 93 6.35 3.37 -5.56
C GLU A 93 4.83 3.32 -5.63
N GLY A 94 4.21 2.93 -4.52
CA GLY A 94 2.77 3.01 -4.29
C GLY A 94 2.48 4.18 -3.36
N PHE A 95 1.30 4.78 -3.54
CA PHE A 95 0.79 5.76 -2.58
C PHE A 95 -0.72 5.58 -2.38
N VAL A 96 -1.18 5.84 -1.16
CA VAL A 96 -2.61 5.93 -0.84
C VAL A 96 -2.86 7.08 0.12
N THR A 97 -3.89 7.88 -0.17
CA THR A 97 -4.40 8.90 0.74
C THR A 97 -5.74 8.45 1.29
N VAL A 98 -5.86 8.44 2.61
CA VAL A 98 -7.03 7.94 3.33
C VAL A 98 -7.63 9.07 4.15
N ASP A 99 -8.91 9.38 3.92
CA ASP A 99 -9.72 10.19 4.82
C ASP A 99 -10.51 9.28 5.76
N PHE A 100 -10.04 9.13 6.99
CA PHE A 100 -10.59 8.24 8.00
C PHE A 100 -12.01 8.59 8.42
N ARG A 101 -12.50 9.82 8.15
CA ARG A 101 -13.91 10.16 8.39
C ARG A 101 -14.86 9.40 7.46
N SER A 102 -14.35 8.99 6.30
CA SER A 102 -15.10 8.19 5.34
C SER A 102 -14.92 6.69 5.53
N VAL A 103 -13.89 6.25 6.27
CA VAL A 103 -13.55 4.83 6.41
C VAL A 103 -14.41 4.18 7.49
N VAL A 104 -14.93 2.99 7.18
CA VAL A 104 -15.72 2.17 8.11
C VAL A 104 -15.03 0.86 8.48
N ALA A 105 -14.08 0.40 7.66
CA ALA A 105 -13.28 -0.79 7.93
C ALA A 105 -11.97 -0.79 7.12
N VAL A 106 -10.93 -1.38 7.72
CA VAL A 106 -9.65 -1.72 7.09
C VAL A 106 -9.41 -3.23 7.31
N GLN A 107 -9.10 -3.97 6.25
CA GLN A 107 -8.92 -5.43 6.30
C GLN A 107 -7.65 -5.84 5.54
N GLY A 108 -6.70 -6.47 6.25
CA GLY A 108 -5.49 -7.05 5.65
C GLY A 108 -5.68 -8.54 5.34
N TYR A 109 -5.24 -8.96 4.16
CA TYR A 109 -5.14 -10.35 3.75
C TYR A 109 -3.71 -10.65 3.33
N ASP A 110 -3.09 -11.60 4.01
CA ASP A 110 -1.83 -12.18 3.54
C ASP A 110 -2.14 -13.08 2.35
N ASP A 111 -1.34 -12.97 1.29
CA ASP A 111 -1.41 -13.89 0.14
C ASP A 111 -0.82 -15.24 0.59
N LEU A 112 -1.52 -15.94 1.49
CA LEU A 112 -1.26 -17.33 1.85
C LEU A 112 -2.24 -18.20 1.05
N SER A 113 -1.93 -18.42 -0.23
CA SER A 113 -2.49 -19.54 -1.01
C SER A 113 -1.41 -20.16 -1.89
#